data_AF-A0ABD3BBH3-F1
#
_entry.id   AF-A0ABD3BBH3-F1
#
_cell.length_a   1.000
_cell.length_b   1.000
_cell.length_c   1.000
_cell.angle_alpha   90.00
_cell.angle_beta   90.00
_cell.angle_gamma   90.00
#
_symmetry.space_group_name_H-M   'P 1'
#
loop_
_entity.id
_entity.type
_entity.pdbx_description
1 polymer ?
#
loop_
_entity_poly.entity_id
_entity_poly.type
_entity_poly.pdbx_seq_one_letter_code
_entity_poly.pdbx_strand_id
1 'polypeptide(L)'
;MSRRGTAEEKTAKSDPIYRNRLVNMLVNRILKHGKKSLAYQIIYRAMKKIQQKTETNPLSVLRQAIRGVTPDIAVKARRVGGSTHQVPIEIGSTQGKALAIRWLLAASRKRPGRNMAFKLSSELVDAAKGSGDAIRKKEETHKMAENQEKKKESELIDGSTKPLGDFLKEEPHNENFILDSTRIFMKAFHLLLFDGSLIFPECILIFGLILLLMIDSTSDQKDIPWLYFISSTSLVMSITALLFRWREEPMISFSGNFQTNNFNEIFQFLILLCSTLCIPLSVEYIECTEMAITEFILFVLTATLGGMFLCGANDLITIFVAPECFSLCSYLLSGYTKKDVRSNEATMKYLLMGGASSSILVHGFSWLYGLSGGEIELQEIVNGLINTQMYNSPGISIALIFITVGIGFKLSPAPSHQWTPDVYEGVRFVREIPTSLSISEMFGFFKTPWTCRREMLSPLGPRQNFYLFK
;
A
#
# COMPACT_ATOMS: atom_id res chain seq x y z
N MET A 1 3.61 1.49 -8.83
CA MET A 1 4.93 1.55 -9.53
C MET A 1 5.16 3.03 -9.87
N SER A 2 6.27 3.74 -9.74
CA SER A 2 7.67 3.51 -9.35
C SER A 2 7.94 4.25 -8.03
N ARG A 3 8.29 3.53 -6.95
CA ARG A 3 8.51 4.06 -5.57
C ARG A 3 9.94 4.55 -5.33
N ARG A 4 10.53 5.28 -6.26
CA ARG A 4 11.86 5.86 -6.02
C ARG A 4 11.87 7.30 -6.47
N GLY A 5 11.58 8.19 -5.52
CA GLY A 5 12.21 9.51 -5.56
C GLY A 5 13.70 9.27 -5.77
N THR A 6 14.27 9.94 -6.77
CA THR A 6 15.71 10.01 -6.97
C THR A 6 16.31 10.57 -5.69
N ALA A 7 16.77 9.67 -4.82
CA ALA A 7 17.42 10.06 -3.57
C ALA A 7 18.54 11.03 -3.91
N GLU A 8 18.53 12.22 -3.31
CA GLU A 8 19.59 13.21 -3.49
C GLU A 8 20.96 12.55 -3.32
N GLU A 9 21.85 12.81 -4.26
CA GLU A 9 23.17 12.21 -4.29
C GLU A 9 24.02 12.80 -3.15
N LYS A 10 23.92 12.20 -1.96
CA LYS A 10 24.70 12.62 -0.79
C LYS A 10 26.18 12.48 -1.10
N THR A 11 26.85 13.60 -1.33
CA THR A 11 28.30 13.63 -1.51
C THR A 11 28.97 13.16 -0.22
N ALA A 12 29.73 12.06 -0.30
CA ALA A 12 30.39 11.50 0.87
C ALA A 12 31.46 12.49 1.37
N LYS A 13 31.36 12.90 2.65
CA LYS A 13 32.38 13.71 3.33
C LYS A 13 33.76 13.06 3.22
N SER A 14 34.84 13.84 3.29
CA SER A 14 36.19 13.28 3.29
C SER A 14 36.56 12.69 4.66
N ASP A 15 37.47 11.72 4.66
CA ASP A 15 38.03 11.12 5.88
C ASP A 15 38.77 12.16 6.75
N PRO A 16 38.67 12.13 8.10
CA PRO A 16 39.33 13.11 8.96
C PRO A 16 40.86 13.09 8.92
N ILE A 17 41.49 11.92 8.71
CA ILE A 17 42.95 11.75 8.81
C ILE A 17 43.60 11.91 7.43
N TYR A 18 43.18 11.10 6.46
CA TYR A 18 43.76 11.09 5.12
C TYR A 18 43.10 12.10 4.17
N ARG A 19 42.03 12.78 4.60
CA ARG A 19 41.25 13.75 3.79
C ARG A 19 40.80 13.19 2.44
N ASN A 20 40.56 11.88 2.38
CA ASN A 20 40.24 11.16 1.15
C ASN A 20 38.80 10.61 1.17
N ARG A 21 38.05 10.83 0.08
CA ARG A 21 36.66 10.36 -0.07
C ARG A 21 36.55 8.84 -0.18
N LEU A 22 37.52 8.17 -0.82
CA LEU A 22 37.52 6.70 -0.98
C LEU A 22 37.64 5.98 0.36
N VAL A 23 38.47 6.52 1.27
CA VAL A 23 38.63 5.99 2.62
C VAL A 23 37.30 6.10 3.38
N ASN A 24 36.64 7.27 3.35
CA ASN A 24 35.34 7.42 4.00
C ASN A 24 34.25 6.53 3.39
N MET A 25 34.27 6.31 2.06
CA MET A 25 33.37 5.36 1.41
C MET A 25 33.57 3.94 1.93
N LEU A 26 34.82 3.52 2.16
CA LEU A 26 35.15 2.24 2.76
C LEU A 26 34.69 2.16 4.23
N VAL A 27 34.91 3.22 5.01
CA VAL A 27 34.44 3.34 6.42
C VAL A 27 32.93 3.12 6.50
N ASN A 28 32.16 3.84 5.68
CA ASN A 28 30.70 3.76 5.67
C ASN A 28 30.18 2.36 5.29
N ARG A 29 30.94 1.58 4.49
CA ARG A 29 30.59 0.20 4.13
C ARG A 29 31.04 -0.83 5.15
N ILE A 30 32.06 -0.54 5.96
CA ILE A 30 32.46 -1.37 7.11
C ILE A 30 31.53 -1.16 8.31
N LEU A 31 31.01 0.05 8.47
CA LEU A 31 30.11 0.45 9.55
C LEU A 31 28.97 -0.55 9.75
N LYS A 32 28.84 -1.05 10.98
CA LYS A 32 27.71 -1.88 11.44
C LYS A 32 27.14 -1.29 12.72
N HIS A 33 25.81 -1.31 12.86
CA HIS A 33 25.10 -0.82 14.05
C HIS A 33 25.49 0.61 14.50
N GLY A 34 25.81 1.50 13.56
CA GLY A 34 26.17 2.90 13.86
C GLY A 34 27.54 3.14 14.51
N LYS A 35 28.36 2.11 14.80
CA LYS A 35 29.65 2.25 15.48
C LYS A 35 30.78 2.77 14.56
N LYS A 36 30.81 4.08 14.28
CA LYS A 36 31.79 4.73 13.37
C LYS A 36 33.24 4.66 13.87
N SER A 37 33.47 4.81 15.17
CA SER A 37 34.80 4.75 15.78
C SER A 37 35.52 3.42 15.50
N LEU A 38 34.80 2.31 15.63
CA LEU A 38 35.32 0.96 15.36
C LEU A 38 35.66 0.76 13.89
N ALA A 39 34.83 1.27 12.97
CA ALA A 39 35.10 1.19 11.53
C ALA A 39 36.38 1.94 11.14
N TYR A 40 36.57 3.15 11.67
CA TYR A 40 37.82 3.91 11.51
C TYR A 40 39.02 3.14 12.08
N GLN A 41 38.88 2.56 13.28
CA GLN A 41 39.95 1.80 13.93
C GLN A 41 40.39 0.59 13.10
N ILE A 42 39.46 -0.13 12.46
CA ILE A 42 39.78 -1.26 11.57
C ILE A 42 40.58 -0.77 10.36
N ILE A 43 40.14 0.30 9.71
CA ILE A 43 40.79 0.81 8.49
C ILE A 43 42.19 1.33 8.80
N TYR A 44 42.34 2.18 9.80
CA TYR A 44 43.65 2.74 10.14
C TYR A 44 44.64 1.66 10.59
N ARG A 45 44.18 0.65 11.33
CA ARG A 45 45.01 -0.53 11.65
C ARG A 45 45.39 -1.32 10.41
N ALA A 46 44.50 -1.46 9.44
CA ALA A 46 44.79 -2.13 8.18
C ALA A 46 45.81 -1.34 7.35
N MET A 47 45.64 -0.01 7.22
CA MET A 47 46.58 0.87 6.52
C MET A 47 47.97 0.84 7.14
N LYS A 48 48.07 0.86 8.49
CA LYS A 48 49.34 0.69 9.20
C LYS A 48 50.01 -0.65 8.88
N LYS A 49 49.23 -1.73 8.78
CA LYS A 49 49.75 -3.06 8.39
C LYS A 49 50.22 -3.12 6.94
N ILE A 50 49.52 -2.43 6.02
CA ILE A 50 49.93 -2.32 4.62
C ILE A 50 51.28 -1.59 4.52
N GLN A 51 51.41 -0.46 5.23
CA GLN A 51 52.66 0.29 5.30
C GLN A 51 53.82 -0.57 5.81
N GLN A 52 53.58 -1.36 6.87
CA GLN A 52 54.60 -2.26 7.44
C GLN A 52 55.00 -3.39 6.50
N LYS A 53 54.10 -3.88 5.64
CA LYS A 53 54.36 -5.03 4.76
C LYS A 53 54.93 -4.65 3.40
N THR A 54 54.54 -3.50 2.89
CA THR A 54 54.87 -3.09 1.51
C THR A 54 55.85 -1.94 1.46
N GLU A 55 56.11 -1.26 2.58
CA GLU A 55 56.96 -0.05 2.71
C GLU A 55 56.53 1.14 1.82
N THR A 56 55.48 0.97 1.03
CA THR A 56 54.88 1.99 0.17
C THR A 56 53.74 2.72 0.85
N ASN A 57 53.38 3.89 0.30
CA ASN A 57 52.25 4.67 0.78
C ASN A 57 50.95 3.83 0.76
N PRO A 58 50.20 3.70 1.86
CA PRO A 58 49.10 2.76 1.91
C PRO A 58 47.90 3.27 1.09
N LEU A 59 47.82 4.58 0.82
CA LEU A 59 46.80 5.17 -0.04
C LEU A 59 47.04 4.88 -1.53
N SER A 60 48.28 4.68 -1.97
CA SER A 60 48.55 4.28 -3.36
C SER A 60 48.15 2.82 -3.55
N VAL A 61 48.52 1.95 -2.62
CA VAL A 61 48.11 0.53 -2.60
C VAL A 61 46.58 0.40 -2.60
N LEU A 62 45.88 1.16 -1.74
CA LEU A 62 44.42 1.17 -1.71
C LEU A 62 43.80 1.62 -3.05
N ARG A 63 44.34 2.69 -3.66
CA ARG A 63 43.86 3.17 -4.97
C ARG A 63 44.10 2.16 -6.07
N GLN A 64 45.26 1.51 -6.08
CA GLN A 64 45.61 0.47 -7.04
C GLN A 64 44.70 -0.75 -6.90
N ALA A 65 44.48 -1.23 -5.67
CA ALA A 65 43.58 -2.35 -5.39
C ALA A 65 42.15 -2.05 -5.86
N ILE A 66 41.60 -0.88 -5.53
CA ILE A 66 40.24 -0.51 -5.95
C ILE A 66 40.16 -0.42 -7.47
N ARG A 67 41.13 0.19 -8.15
CA ARG A 67 41.17 0.26 -9.62
C ARG A 67 41.21 -1.13 -10.25
N GLY A 68 42.04 -2.03 -9.73
CA GLY A 68 42.12 -3.42 -10.21
C GLY A 68 40.80 -4.18 -10.09
N VAL A 69 40.10 -4.04 -8.94
CA VAL A 69 38.83 -4.73 -8.65
C VAL A 69 37.62 -4.05 -9.31
N THR A 70 37.73 -2.79 -9.75
CA THR A 70 36.60 -2.07 -10.37
C THR A 70 36.20 -2.76 -11.69
N PRO A 71 34.96 -3.26 -11.79
CA PRO A 71 34.44 -3.81 -13.04
C PRO A 71 33.84 -2.70 -13.90
N ASP A 72 34.01 -2.84 -15.21
CA ASP A 72 33.38 -1.97 -16.20
C ASP A 72 32.02 -2.52 -16.66
N ILE A 73 31.82 -3.84 -16.53
CA ILE A 73 30.59 -4.56 -16.92
C ILE A 73 30.04 -5.32 -15.70
N ALA A 74 28.72 -5.28 -15.49
CA ALA A 74 28.02 -6.16 -14.55
C ALA A 74 26.88 -6.90 -15.23
N VAL A 75 26.53 -8.02 -14.64
CA VAL A 75 25.40 -8.83 -15.06
C VAL A 75 24.18 -8.50 -14.20
N LYS A 76 23.06 -8.14 -14.85
CA LYS A 76 21.77 -7.89 -14.20
C LYS A 76 20.72 -8.89 -14.70
N ALA A 77 19.94 -9.45 -13.77
CA ALA A 77 18.84 -10.33 -14.14
C ALA A 77 17.71 -9.53 -14.83
N ARG A 78 17.30 -9.97 -16.03
CA ARG A 78 16.16 -9.44 -16.78
C ARG A 78 15.25 -10.61 -17.17
N ARG A 79 13.93 -10.46 -16.98
CA ARG A 79 12.95 -11.48 -17.35
C ARG A 79 12.48 -11.25 -18.77
N VAL A 80 12.58 -12.26 -19.62
CA VAL A 80 12.16 -12.21 -21.04
C VAL A 80 11.47 -13.53 -21.35
N GLY A 81 10.25 -13.48 -21.93
CA GLY A 81 9.54 -14.69 -22.36
C GLY A 81 9.30 -15.74 -21.26
N GLY A 82 8.98 -15.31 -20.03
CA GLY A 82 8.72 -16.22 -18.90
C GLY A 82 9.95 -16.68 -18.12
N SER A 83 11.16 -16.62 -18.70
CA SER A 83 12.42 -17.04 -18.06
C SER A 83 13.34 -15.85 -17.67
N THR A 84 14.26 -16.06 -16.72
CA THR A 84 15.18 -15.01 -16.24
C THR A 84 16.56 -15.15 -16.89
N HIS A 85 16.94 -14.16 -17.70
CA HIS A 85 18.25 -14.09 -18.35
C HIS A 85 19.19 -13.14 -17.61
N GLN A 86 20.48 -13.43 -17.70
CA GLN A 86 21.55 -12.60 -17.17
C GLN A 86 22.05 -11.68 -18.29
N VAL A 87 21.71 -10.40 -18.22
CA VAL A 87 22.05 -9.43 -19.28
C VAL A 87 23.23 -8.59 -18.81
N PRO A 88 24.33 -8.50 -19.58
CA PRO A 88 25.45 -7.62 -19.30
C PRO A 88 25.05 -6.15 -19.50
N ILE A 89 25.51 -5.29 -18.60
CA ILE A 89 25.25 -3.86 -18.58
C ILE A 89 26.55 -3.13 -18.21
N GLU A 90 26.88 -2.10 -18.96
CA GLU A 90 28.00 -1.20 -18.65
C GLU A 90 27.71 -0.38 -17.38
N ILE A 91 28.71 -0.31 -16.49
CA ILE A 91 28.57 0.35 -15.20
C ILE A 91 29.34 1.67 -15.21
N GLY A 92 28.70 2.75 -14.74
CA GLY A 92 29.38 4.02 -14.50
C GLY A 92 30.47 3.93 -13.40
N SER A 93 31.52 4.75 -13.52
CA SER A 93 32.71 4.68 -12.64
C SER A 93 32.43 4.80 -11.13
N THR A 94 31.38 5.52 -10.72
CA THR A 94 30.95 5.65 -9.32
C THR A 94 30.32 4.37 -8.79
N GLN A 95 29.43 3.75 -9.57
CA GLN A 95 28.79 2.48 -9.26
C GLN A 95 29.80 1.33 -9.26
N GLY A 96 30.74 1.33 -10.22
CA GLY A 96 31.84 0.37 -10.29
C GLY A 96 32.73 0.41 -9.04
N LYS A 97 33.15 1.61 -8.60
CA LYS A 97 33.91 1.78 -7.33
C LYS A 97 33.13 1.26 -6.12
N ALA A 98 31.82 1.52 -6.05
CA ALA A 98 30.99 1.02 -4.97
C ALA A 98 30.88 -0.51 -4.97
N LEU A 99 30.81 -1.13 -6.15
CA LEU A 99 30.78 -2.58 -6.32
C LEU A 99 32.13 -3.21 -5.92
N ALA A 100 33.24 -2.60 -6.34
CA ALA A 100 34.59 -3.03 -5.98
C ALA A 100 34.81 -3.05 -4.46
N ILE A 101 34.39 -2.00 -3.75
CA ILE A 101 34.47 -1.94 -2.28
C ILE A 101 33.63 -3.05 -1.64
N ARG A 102 32.44 -3.36 -2.19
CA ARG A 102 31.61 -4.46 -1.68
C ARG A 102 32.29 -5.81 -1.85
N TRP A 103 32.90 -6.06 -3.02
CA TRP A 103 33.61 -7.31 -3.29
C TRP A 103 34.85 -7.47 -2.42
N LEU A 104 35.66 -6.41 -2.27
CA LEU A 104 36.82 -6.39 -1.37
C LEU A 104 36.44 -6.70 0.08
N LEU A 105 35.37 -6.08 0.58
CA LEU A 105 34.88 -6.33 1.95
C LEU A 105 34.30 -7.73 2.12
N ALA A 106 33.60 -8.26 1.12
CA ALA A 106 33.07 -9.62 1.15
C ALA A 106 34.21 -10.66 1.16
N ALA A 107 35.22 -10.49 0.30
CA ALA A 107 36.42 -11.31 0.26
C ALA A 107 37.19 -11.26 1.60
N SER A 108 37.44 -10.05 2.11
CA SER A 108 38.09 -9.84 3.40
C SER A 108 37.37 -10.53 4.57
N ARG A 109 36.04 -10.61 4.54
CA ARG A 109 35.25 -11.27 5.60
C ARG A 109 35.34 -12.79 5.52
N LYS A 110 35.35 -13.35 4.30
CA LYS A 110 35.44 -14.80 4.06
C LYS A 110 36.83 -15.37 4.37
N ARG A 111 37.87 -14.54 4.27
CA ARG A 111 39.26 -14.95 4.48
C ARG A 111 39.50 -15.50 5.89
N PRO A 112 40.27 -16.59 6.09
CA PRO A 112 40.65 -17.07 7.42
C PRO A 112 41.63 -16.11 8.12
N GLY A 113 41.55 -15.99 9.44
CA GLY A 113 42.44 -15.13 10.25
C GLY A 113 41.77 -14.52 11.49
N ARG A 114 42.58 -14.04 12.44
CA ARG A 114 42.11 -13.56 13.76
C ARG A 114 41.39 -12.21 13.71
N ASN A 115 42.01 -11.18 13.11
CA ASN A 115 41.49 -9.80 13.16
C ASN A 115 41.07 -9.28 11.78
N MET A 116 39.94 -8.58 11.72
CA MET A 116 39.42 -7.98 10.48
C MET A 116 40.41 -7.03 9.81
N ALA A 117 41.15 -6.24 10.59
CA ALA A 117 42.19 -5.35 10.06
C ALA A 117 43.30 -6.12 9.32
N PHE A 118 43.66 -7.32 9.80
CA PHE A 118 44.65 -8.17 9.13
C PHE A 118 44.10 -8.75 7.83
N LYS A 119 42.88 -9.30 7.86
CA LYS A 119 42.21 -9.84 6.67
C LYS A 119 42.05 -8.78 5.57
N LEU A 120 41.62 -7.57 5.95
CA LEU A 120 41.46 -6.45 5.03
C LEU A 120 42.80 -5.98 4.46
N SER A 121 43.86 -5.89 5.28
CA SER A 121 45.19 -5.51 4.79
C SER A 121 45.79 -6.53 3.83
N SER A 122 45.56 -7.82 4.05
CA SER A 122 46.05 -8.89 3.16
C SER A 122 45.29 -8.90 1.84
N GLU A 123 43.96 -8.78 1.87
CA GLU A 123 43.15 -8.74 0.66
C GLU A 123 43.48 -7.52 -0.22
N LEU A 124 43.73 -6.36 0.39
CA LEU A 124 44.13 -5.16 -0.35
C LEU A 124 45.51 -5.29 -1.01
N VAL A 125 46.48 -5.92 -0.33
CA VAL A 125 47.82 -6.14 -0.89
C VAL A 125 47.75 -7.13 -2.05
N ASP A 126 46.98 -8.21 -1.90
CA ASP A 126 46.82 -9.20 -2.98
C ASP A 126 46.10 -8.58 -4.18
N ALA A 127 45.01 -7.83 -3.94
CA ALA A 127 44.28 -7.15 -5.00
C ALA A 127 45.13 -6.10 -5.74
N ALA A 128 46.04 -5.41 -5.04
CA ALA A 128 46.99 -4.49 -5.67
C ALA A 128 47.99 -5.20 -6.59
N LYS A 129 48.32 -6.47 -6.30
CA LYS A 129 49.15 -7.35 -7.13
C LYS A 129 48.37 -8.08 -8.24
N GLY A 130 47.07 -7.84 -8.36
CA GLY A 130 46.21 -8.52 -9.34
C GLY A 130 45.80 -9.94 -8.92
N SER A 131 45.84 -10.27 -7.62
CA SER A 131 45.44 -11.56 -7.09
C SER A 131 44.41 -11.40 -5.96
N GLY A 132 43.80 -12.49 -5.50
CA GLY A 132 42.83 -12.51 -4.41
C GLY A 132 41.39 -12.77 -4.85
N ASP A 133 40.52 -13.01 -3.87
CA ASP A 133 39.15 -13.42 -4.12
C ASP A 133 38.32 -12.31 -4.74
N ALA A 134 38.64 -11.05 -4.43
CA ALA A 134 37.98 -9.90 -5.03
C ALA A 134 38.28 -9.74 -6.54
N ILE A 135 39.52 -10.01 -6.96
CA ILE A 135 39.92 -9.99 -8.38
C ILE A 135 39.29 -11.18 -9.12
N ARG A 136 39.34 -12.38 -8.53
CA ARG A 136 38.67 -13.57 -9.09
C ARG A 136 37.17 -13.32 -9.33
N LYS A 137 36.51 -12.62 -8.40
CA LYS A 137 35.09 -12.24 -8.57
C LYS A 137 34.86 -11.33 -9.77
N LYS A 138 35.74 -10.35 -10.01
CA LYS A 138 35.69 -9.46 -11.19
C LYS A 138 35.85 -10.26 -12.48
N GLU A 139 36.84 -11.15 -12.53
CA GLU A 139 37.10 -11.99 -13.71
C GLU A 139 35.93 -12.93 -14.01
N GLU A 140 35.35 -13.56 -12.99
CA GLU A 140 34.13 -14.36 -13.12
C GLU A 140 32.99 -13.55 -13.74
N THR A 141 32.77 -12.31 -13.28
CA THR A 141 31.70 -11.46 -13.83
C THR A 141 31.94 -11.06 -15.28
N HIS A 142 33.20 -10.83 -15.67
CA HIS A 142 33.56 -10.56 -17.07
C HIS A 142 33.35 -11.78 -17.95
N LYS A 143 33.80 -12.97 -17.52
CA LYS A 143 33.57 -14.23 -18.24
C LYS A 143 32.09 -14.53 -18.40
N MET A 144 31.29 -14.29 -17.36
CA MET A 144 29.84 -14.44 -17.43
C MET A 144 29.22 -13.48 -18.43
N ALA A 145 29.63 -12.21 -18.44
CA ALA A 145 29.14 -11.21 -19.39
C ALA A 145 29.51 -11.58 -20.84
N GLU A 146 30.77 -11.91 -21.10
CA GLU A 146 31.27 -12.31 -22.42
C GLU A 146 30.55 -13.56 -22.96
N ASN A 147 30.30 -14.55 -22.09
CA ASN A 147 29.55 -15.75 -22.48
C ASN A 147 28.09 -15.42 -22.88
N GLN A 148 27.46 -14.44 -22.24
CA GLN A 148 26.10 -14.02 -22.59
C GLN A 148 26.07 -13.22 -23.90
N GLU A 149 27.10 -12.41 -24.17
CA GLU A 149 27.27 -11.71 -25.45
C GLU A 149 27.48 -12.70 -26.60
N LYS A 150 28.39 -13.68 -26.43
CA LYS A 150 28.59 -14.75 -27.42
C LYS A 150 27.32 -15.58 -27.66
N LYS A 151 26.58 -15.88 -26.59
CA LYS A 151 25.30 -16.61 -26.71
C LYS A 151 24.28 -15.80 -27.54
N LYS A 152 24.17 -14.50 -27.27
CA LYS A 152 23.33 -13.59 -28.04
C LYS A 152 23.73 -13.54 -29.52
N GLU A 153 25.03 -13.54 -29.83
CA GLU A 153 25.53 -13.59 -31.21
C GLU A 153 25.21 -14.93 -31.89
N SER A 154 25.37 -16.06 -31.19
CA SER A 154 25.03 -17.39 -31.75
C SER A 154 23.54 -17.56 -32.03
N GLU A 155 22.66 -16.99 -31.19
CA GLU A 155 21.21 -16.98 -31.41
C GLU A 155 20.79 -16.07 -32.59
N LEU A 156 21.64 -15.10 -32.97
CA LEU A 156 21.42 -14.23 -34.12
C LEU A 156 21.73 -14.93 -35.46
N ILE A 157 22.66 -15.88 -35.45
CA ILE A 157 23.13 -16.61 -36.65
C ILE A 157 22.15 -17.72 -37.04
N ASP A 158 21.42 -18.30 -36.07
CA ASP A 158 20.51 -19.45 -36.28
C ASP A 158 19.09 -19.06 -36.78
N GLY A 159 18.88 -17.79 -37.17
CA GLY A 159 17.67 -17.32 -37.87
C GLY A 159 16.33 -17.42 -37.13
N SER A 160 16.28 -17.96 -35.91
CA SER A 160 15.02 -18.27 -35.22
C SER A 160 14.39 -17.11 -34.43
N THR A 161 15.02 -15.92 -34.33
CA THR A 161 14.43 -14.80 -33.57
C THR A 161 14.88 -13.45 -34.08
N LYS A 162 13.94 -12.49 -34.14
CA LYS A 162 14.16 -11.08 -34.49
C LYS A 162 15.39 -10.51 -33.75
N PRO A 163 16.25 -9.72 -34.43
CA PRO A 163 17.49 -9.24 -33.84
C PRO A 163 17.24 -8.35 -32.63
N LEU A 164 17.86 -8.68 -31.49
CA LEU A 164 17.80 -7.91 -30.25
C LEU A 164 18.51 -6.53 -30.35
N GLY A 165 19.10 -6.21 -31.51
CA GLY A 165 19.63 -4.88 -31.85
C GLY A 165 18.52 -3.84 -32.03
N ASP A 166 17.35 -4.25 -32.52
CA ASP A 166 16.18 -3.38 -32.66
C ASP A 166 15.50 -3.13 -31.29
N PHE A 167 15.74 -3.99 -30.30
CA PHE A 167 15.27 -3.80 -28.93
C PHE A 167 16.11 -2.81 -28.10
N LEU A 168 17.29 -2.40 -28.59
CA LEU A 168 18.15 -1.40 -27.93
C LEU A 168 18.21 -0.07 -28.69
N LYS A 169 17.49 0.04 -29.82
CA LYS A 169 17.38 1.27 -30.62
C LYS A 169 15.94 1.77 -30.77
N GLU A 170 15.04 1.32 -29.90
CA GLU A 170 13.84 2.11 -29.58
C GLU A 170 14.22 3.11 -28.49
N GLU A 171 14.69 4.29 -28.91
CA GLU A 171 14.26 5.48 -28.19
C GLU A 171 12.73 5.46 -28.21
N PRO A 172 12.03 5.70 -27.09
CA PRO A 172 10.59 5.73 -27.14
C PRO A 172 10.20 6.90 -28.04
N HIS A 173 9.55 6.61 -29.16
CA HIS A 173 8.52 7.50 -29.70
C HIS A 173 7.42 7.57 -28.62
N ASN A 174 7.72 8.40 -27.62
CA ASN A 174 7.01 8.59 -26.36
C ASN A 174 5.67 9.30 -26.57
N GLU A 175 5.39 9.77 -27.78
CA GLU A 175 4.14 10.47 -28.08
C GLU A 175 2.99 9.48 -28.22
N ASN A 176 3.14 8.35 -28.91
CA ASN A 176 1.99 7.47 -29.19
C ASN A 176 1.59 6.56 -28.03
N PHE A 177 2.50 6.12 -27.15
CA PHE A 177 2.15 5.31 -25.99
C PHE A 177 1.60 6.16 -24.82
N ILE A 178 2.13 7.37 -24.63
CA ILE A 178 1.49 8.35 -23.75
C ILE A 178 0.13 8.73 -24.34
N LEU A 179 0.01 8.97 -25.65
CA LEU A 179 -1.27 9.26 -26.28
C LEU A 179 -2.27 8.09 -26.17
N ASP A 180 -1.86 6.83 -26.31
CA ASP A 180 -2.79 5.70 -26.20
C ASP A 180 -3.14 5.40 -24.74
N SER A 181 -2.19 5.52 -23.81
CA SER A 181 -2.48 5.39 -22.38
C SER A 181 -3.30 6.56 -21.85
N THR A 182 -3.07 7.78 -22.34
CA THR A 182 -3.90 8.95 -22.03
C THR A 182 -5.22 8.92 -22.77
N ARG A 183 -5.34 8.27 -23.93
CA ARG A 183 -6.60 8.06 -24.65
C ARG A 183 -7.43 6.97 -23.98
N ILE A 184 -6.83 5.88 -23.50
CA ILE A 184 -7.50 4.87 -22.67
C ILE A 184 -7.90 5.48 -21.33
N PHE A 185 -7.00 6.24 -20.69
CA PHE A 185 -7.31 6.96 -19.45
C PHE A 185 -8.39 8.00 -19.67
N MET A 186 -8.32 8.81 -20.72
CA MET A 186 -9.35 9.78 -21.09
C MET A 186 -10.65 9.09 -21.46
N LYS A 187 -10.63 7.93 -22.13
CA LYS A 187 -11.84 7.19 -22.50
C LYS A 187 -12.48 6.53 -21.28
N ALA A 188 -11.68 6.02 -20.33
CA ALA A 188 -12.15 5.54 -19.04
C ALA A 188 -12.65 6.68 -18.14
N PHE A 189 -11.98 7.83 -18.16
CA PHE A 189 -12.36 9.05 -17.46
C PHE A 189 -13.63 9.67 -18.05
N HIS A 190 -13.79 9.62 -19.37
CA HIS A 190 -14.99 10.06 -20.08
C HIS A 190 -16.15 9.08 -19.88
N LEU A 191 -15.90 7.77 -19.79
CA LEU A 191 -16.90 6.78 -19.38
C LEU A 191 -17.36 7.03 -17.92
N LEU A 192 -16.41 7.32 -17.03
CA LEU A 192 -16.66 7.59 -15.62
C LEU A 192 -17.37 8.94 -15.39
N LEU A 193 -17.14 9.93 -16.24
CA LEU A 193 -17.85 11.22 -16.18
C LEU A 193 -19.23 11.21 -16.87
N PHE A 194 -19.42 10.44 -17.95
CA PHE A 194 -20.67 10.45 -18.73
C PHE A 194 -21.64 9.30 -18.37
N ASP A 195 -21.16 8.10 -17.99
CA ASP A 195 -22.00 7.01 -17.47
C ASP A 195 -22.00 6.95 -15.92
N GLY A 196 -21.10 7.69 -15.27
CA GLY A 196 -20.91 7.72 -13.80
C GLY A 196 -21.51 8.93 -13.09
N SER A 197 -22.51 9.62 -13.68
CA SER A 197 -23.27 10.69 -12.99
C SER A 197 -23.77 10.24 -11.60
N LEU A 198 -24.02 8.95 -11.45
CA LEU A 198 -24.49 8.31 -10.22
C LEU A 198 -23.43 8.23 -9.12
N ILE A 199 -22.14 8.12 -9.45
CA ILE A 199 -21.02 8.04 -8.47
C ILE A 199 -20.29 9.40 -8.37
N PHE A 200 -20.88 10.46 -8.92
CA PHE A 200 -20.29 11.79 -8.90
C PHE A 200 -19.93 12.31 -7.49
N PRO A 201 -20.78 12.20 -6.45
CA PRO A 201 -20.42 12.69 -5.12
C PRO A 201 -19.24 11.91 -4.50
N GLU A 202 -19.17 10.59 -4.70
CA GLU A 202 -18.05 9.77 -4.26
C GLU A 202 -16.76 10.14 -5.02
N CYS A 203 -16.83 10.46 -6.32
CA CYS A 203 -15.69 10.89 -7.12
C CYS A 203 -15.11 12.23 -6.64
N ILE A 204 -15.96 13.16 -6.20
CA ILE A 204 -15.51 14.43 -5.60
C ILE A 204 -14.68 14.16 -4.34
N LEU A 205 -15.11 13.22 -3.49
CA LEU A 205 -14.33 12.84 -2.31
C LEU A 205 -13.02 12.16 -2.65
N ILE A 206 -13.02 11.24 -3.64
CA ILE A 206 -11.78 10.59 -4.12
C ILE A 206 -10.79 11.65 -4.60
N PHE A 207 -11.26 12.60 -5.40
CA PHE A 207 -10.42 13.69 -5.88
C PHE A 207 -9.88 14.55 -4.74
N GLY A 208 -10.73 14.90 -3.76
CA GLY A 208 -10.31 15.61 -2.55
C GLY A 208 -9.25 14.86 -1.76
N LEU A 209 -9.39 13.54 -1.60
CA LEU A 209 -8.44 12.68 -0.90
C LEU A 209 -7.09 12.59 -1.64
N ILE A 210 -7.11 12.46 -2.97
CA ILE A 210 -5.89 12.50 -3.79
C ILE A 210 -5.20 13.86 -3.66
N LEU A 211 -5.97 14.95 -3.71
CA LEU A 211 -5.44 16.31 -3.59
C LEU A 211 -4.80 16.54 -2.21
N LEU A 212 -5.43 16.05 -1.13
CA LEU A 212 -4.85 16.07 0.22
C LEU A 212 -3.53 15.29 0.30
N LEU A 213 -3.46 14.09 -0.28
CA LEU A 213 -2.23 13.30 -0.34
C LEU A 213 -1.11 13.99 -1.13
N MET A 214 -1.46 14.69 -2.21
CA MET A 214 -0.50 15.45 -3.01
C MET A 214 0.05 16.65 -2.24
N ILE A 215 -0.79 17.33 -1.46
CA ILE A 215 -0.37 18.45 -0.61
C ILE A 215 0.46 17.95 0.56
N ASP A 216 0.05 16.90 1.25
CA ASP A 216 0.83 16.31 2.35
C ASP A 216 2.23 15.88 1.89
N SER A 217 2.34 15.35 0.67
CA SER A 217 3.62 14.97 0.09
C SER A 217 4.52 16.16 -0.27
N THR A 218 3.98 17.36 -0.45
CA THR A 218 4.70 18.54 -0.95
C THR A 218 4.87 19.64 0.09
N SER A 219 4.07 19.62 1.16
CA SER A 219 3.91 20.72 2.10
C SER A 219 4.87 20.61 3.30
N ASP A 220 5.50 21.73 3.64
CA ASP A 220 6.13 21.95 4.94
C ASP A 220 5.04 22.23 6.00
N GLN A 221 5.34 22.05 7.30
CA GLN A 221 4.41 22.15 8.45
C GLN A 221 3.56 23.44 8.57
N LYS A 222 3.66 24.40 7.66
CA LYS A 222 2.95 25.69 7.65
C LYS A 222 1.58 25.66 6.95
N ASP A 223 1.22 24.62 6.19
CA ASP A 223 -0.04 24.60 5.41
C ASP A 223 -1.21 23.88 6.12
N ILE A 224 -1.13 23.68 7.44
CA ILE A 224 -2.18 23.07 8.27
C ILE A 224 -3.61 23.62 8.00
N PRO A 225 -3.86 24.94 7.96
CA PRO A 225 -5.21 25.46 7.71
C PRO A 225 -5.73 25.15 6.31
N TRP A 226 -4.85 25.00 5.31
CA TRP A 226 -5.24 24.62 3.96
C TRP A 226 -5.76 23.18 3.89
N LEU A 227 -5.22 22.26 4.67
CA LEU A 227 -5.70 20.87 4.74
C LEU A 227 -7.15 20.78 5.24
N TYR A 228 -7.50 21.57 6.26
CA TYR A 228 -8.88 21.64 6.77
C TYR A 228 -9.83 22.28 5.75
N PHE A 229 -9.38 23.33 5.05
CA PHE A 229 -10.19 23.99 4.03
C PHE A 229 -10.49 23.06 2.85
N ILE A 230 -9.49 22.30 2.38
CA ILE A 230 -9.63 21.38 1.26
C ILE A 230 -10.55 20.20 1.59
N SER A 231 -10.38 19.60 2.76
CA SER A 231 -11.25 18.51 3.20
C SER A 231 -12.69 18.98 3.38
N SER A 232 -12.91 20.10 4.05
CA SER A 232 -14.26 20.68 4.25
C SER A 232 -14.93 21.05 2.93
N THR A 233 -14.20 21.67 2.00
CA THR A 233 -14.74 22.02 0.68
C THR A 233 -15.10 20.80 -0.15
N SER A 234 -14.29 19.72 -0.11
CA SER A 234 -14.62 18.47 -0.82
C SER A 234 -15.92 17.82 -0.31
N LEU A 235 -16.14 17.83 1.01
CA LEU A 235 -17.37 17.31 1.61
C LEU A 235 -18.58 18.18 1.28
N VAL A 236 -18.46 19.51 1.34
CA VAL A 236 -19.54 20.44 0.97
C VAL A 236 -19.90 20.29 -0.51
N MET A 237 -18.91 20.17 -1.40
CA MET A 237 -19.13 19.92 -2.82
C MET A 237 -19.80 18.56 -3.07
N SER A 238 -19.47 17.53 -2.29
CA SER A 238 -20.16 16.24 -2.36
C SER A 238 -21.63 16.34 -1.89
N ILE A 239 -21.92 17.15 -0.87
CA ILE A 239 -23.29 17.38 -0.39
C ILE A 239 -24.10 18.15 -1.45
N THR A 240 -23.54 19.20 -2.05
CA THR A 240 -24.24 19.96 -3.09
C THR A 240 -24.52 19.11 -4.32
N ALA A 241 -23.59 18.22 -4.70
CA ALA A 241 -23.79 17.24 -5.75
C ALA A 241 -24.97 16.29 -5.47
N LEU A 242 -25.08 15.76 -4.25
CA LEU A 242 -26.23 14.93 -3.85
C LEU A 242 -27.57 15.70 -3.90
N LEU A 243 -27.58 16.95 -3.44
CA LEU A 243 -28.79 17.78 -3.48
C LEU A 243 -29.26 18.07 -4.91
N PHE A 244 -28.32 18.19 -5.86
CA PHE A 244 -28.66 18.34 -7.27
C PHE A 244 -29.23 17.04 -7.85
N ARG A 245 -28.66 15.89 -7.46
CA ARG A 245 -29.08 14.55 -7.91
C ARG A 245 -30.47 14.15 -7.41
N TRP A 246 -30.92 14.66 -6.26
CA TRP A 246 -32.26 14.40 -5.70
C TRP A 246 -33.43 14.66 -6.68
N ARG A 247 -33.20 15.48 -7.71
CA ARG A 247 -34.22 15.82 -8.72
C ARG A 247 -34.29 14.81 -9.89
N GLU A 248 -33.36 13.87 -9.98
CA GLU A 248 -33.29 12.88 -11.05
C GLU A 248 -34.07 11.60 -10.69
N GLU A 249 -34.56 10.89 -11.70
CA GLU A 249 -35.26 9.61 -11.52
C GLU A 249 -34.27 8.50 -11.10
N PRO A 250 -34.71 7.51 -10.29
CA PRO A 250 -33.84 6.42 -9.85
C PRO A 250 -33.34 5.60 -11.04
N MET A 251 -32.03 5.48 -11.18
CA MET A 251 -31.38 4.70 -12.25
C MET A 251 -30.48 3.62 -11.65
N ILE A 252 -30.46 2.46 -12.31
CA ILE A 252 -29.56 1.34 -11.98
C ILE A 252 -28.34 1.48 -12.89
N SER A 253 -27.14 1.44 -12.34
CA SER A 253 -25.89 1.51 -13.09
C SER A 253 -24.93 0.38 -12.70
N PHE A 254 -23.86 0.22 -13.47
CA PHE A 254 -22.88 -0.85 -13.35
C PHE A 254 -23.55 -2.23 -13.40
N SER A 255 -24.34 -2.51 -14.44
CA SER A 255 -24.94 -3.83 -14.67
C SER A 255 -25.80 -4.40 -13.52
N GLY A 256 -26.34 -3.56 -12.62
CA GLY A 256 -27.15 -4.02 -11.47
C GLY A 256 -26.49 -3.75 -10.11
N ASN A 257 -25.17 -3.61 -10.11
CA ASN A 257 -24.33 -3.62 -8.92
C ASN A 257 -24.51 -2.40 -7.99
N PHE A 258 -24.92 -1.25 -8.56
CA PHE A 258 -25.13 -0.01 -7.83
C PHE A 258 -26.46 0.64 -8.19
N GLN A 259 -27.31 0.82 -7.19
CA GLN A 259 -28.63 1.44 -7.36
C GLN A 259 -28.70 2.74 -6.58
N THR A 260 -29.27 3.77 -7.21
CA THR A 260 -29.63 5.01 -6.53
C THR A 260 -31.14 5.09 -6.37
N ASN A 261 -31.57 5.23 -5.12
CA ASN A 261 -32.96 5.46 -4.74
C ASN A 261 -32.96 6.59 -3.71
N ASN A 262 -34.06 7.34 -3.57
CA ASN A 262 -34.18 8.43 -2.59
C ASN A 262 -33.79 7.98 -1.16
N PHE A 263 -34.08 6.72 -0.81
CA PHE A 263 -33.65 6.14 0.46
C PHE A 263 -32.12 6.14 0.61
N ASN A 264 -31.39 5.69 -0.41
CA ASN A 264 -29.93 5.60 -0.45
C ASN A 264 -29.32 6.99 -0.29
N GLU A 265 -29.90 7.97 -0.98
CA GLU A 265 -29.43 9.35 -0.96
C GLU A 265 -29.57 9.98 0.43
N ILE A 266 -30.66 9.69 1.15
CA ILE A 266 -30.84 10.16 2.54
C ILE A 266 -29.70 9.66 3.44
N PHE A 267 -29.33 8.38 3.35
CA PHE A 267 -28.23 7.85 4.17
C PHE A 267 -26.87 8.39 3.73
N GLN A 268 -26.63 8.54 2.43
CA GLN A 268 -25.40 9.18 1.93
C GLN A 268 -25.28 10.62 2.43
N PHE A 269 -26.37 11.39 2.38
CA PHE A 269 -26.43 12.75 2.91
C PHE A 269 -26.14 12.79 4.41
N LEU A 270 -26.72 11.87 5.18
CA LEU A 270 -26.50 11.78 6.62
C LEU A 270 -25.06 11.44 6.99
N ILE A 271 -24.42 10.51 6.27
CA ILE A 271 -23.00 10.17 6.46
C ILE A 271 -22.11 11.39 6.16
N LEU A 272 -22.37 12.10 5.06
CA LEU A 272 -21.63 13.31 4.73
C LEU A 272 -21.82 14.40 5.78
N LEU A 273 -23.03 14.62 6.28
CA LEU A 273 -23.31 15.57 7.35
C LEU A 273 -22.56 15.22 8.65
N CYS A 274 -22.52 13.95 9.04
CA CYS A 274 -21.74 13.51 10.20
C CYS A 274 -20.24 13.82 10.02
N SER A 275 -19.71 13.63 8.82
CA SER A 275 -18.29 13.86 8.55
C SER A 275 -17.91 15.33 8.43
N THR A 276 -18.78 16.18 7.88
CA THR A 276 -18.55 17.63 7.84
C THR A 276 -18.52 18.24 9.23
N LEU A 277 -19.32 17.72 10.17
CA LEU A 277 -19.29 18.12 11.57
C LEU A 277 -18.07 17.54 12.32
N CYS A 278 -17.63 16.34 11.95
CA CYS A 278 -16.51 15.67 12.61
C CYS A 278 -15.19 16.43 12.47
N ILE A 279 -14.90 16.99 11.29
CA ILE A 279 -13.63 17.70 11.02
C ILE A 279 -13.44 18.93 11.94
N PRO A 280 -14.33 19.94 11.99
CA PRO A 280 -14.15 21.12 12.82
C PRO A 280 -14.09 20.79 14.31
N LEU A 281 -14.90 19.83 14.78
CA LEU A 281 -14.88 19.38 16.19
C LEU A 281 -13.54 18.75 16.59
N SER A 282 -12.83 18.16 15.63
CA SER A 282 -11.53 17.50 15.89
C SER A 282 -10.34 18.46 15.94
N VAL A 283 -10.46 19.68 15.41
CA VAL A 283 -9.32 20.61 15.21
C VAL A 283 -8.63 20.94 16.54
N GLU A 284 -9.41 21.41 17.52
CA GLU A 284 -8.89 21.83 18.83
C GLU A 284 -8.19 20.66 19.55
N TYR A 285 -8.71 19.45 19.39
CA TYR A 285 -8.12 18.25 19.99
C TYR A 285 -6.77 17.87 19.35
N ILE A 286 -6.66 17.94 18.02
CA ILE A 286 -5.43 17.55 17.33
C ILE A 286 -4.33 18.58 17.58
N GLU A 287 -4.68 19.87 17.64
CA GLU A 287 -3.74 20.94 18.02
C GLU A 287 -3.19 20.72 19.44
N CYS A 288 -4.03 20.31 20.39
CA CYS A 288 -3.61 20.03 21.77
C CYS A 288 -2.72 18.78 21.92
N THR A 289 -2.76 17.85 20.97
CA THR A 289 -2.04 16.56 21.05
C THR A 289 -0.78 16.47 20.18
N GLU A 290 -0.49 17.52 19.39
CA GLU A 290 0.66 17.62 18.48
C GLU A 290 0.81 16.43 17.51
N MET A 291 -0.32 15.86 17.05
CA MET A 291 -0.33 14.72 16.12
C MET A 291 -0.48 15.15 14.65
N ALA A 292 -0.14 14.26 13.73
CA ALA A 292 -0.16 14.53 12.29
C ALA A 292 -1.60 14.63 11.73
N ILE A 293 -2.10 15.86 11.62
CA ILE A 293 -3.47 16.21 11.16
C ILE A 293 -3.85 15.49 9.85
N THR A 294 -2.92 15.33 8.91
CA THR A 294 -3.20 14.67 7.63
C THR A 294 -3.64 13.22 7.80
N GLU A 295 -3.00 12.46 8.71
CA GLU A 295 -3.37 11.05 8.94
C GLU A 295 -4.84 10.95 9.40
N PHE A 296 -5.26 11.87 10.28
CA PHE A 296 -6.63 11.92 10.78
C PHE A 296 -7.65 12.22 9.67
N ILE A 297 -7.43 13.30 8.90
CA ILE A 297 -8.34 13.72 7.82
C ILE A 297 -8.44 12.62 6.76
N LEU A 298 -7.33 11.95 6.44
CA LEU A 298 -7.30 10.86 5.49
C LEU A 298 -8.19 9.69 5.94
N PHE A 299 -8.09 9.26 7.20
CA PHE A 299 -8.92 8.16 7.71
C PHE A 299 -10.39 8.52 7.75
N VAL A 300 -10.75 9.75 8.13
CA VAL A 300 -12.15 10.21 8.13
C VAL A 300 -12.73 10.23 6.71
N LEU A 301 -12.03 10.81 5.73
CA LEU A 301 -12.51 10.86 4.34
C LEU A 301 -12.54 9.48 3.66
N THR A 302 -11.64 8.57 4.04
CA THR A 302 -11.68 7.19 3.52
C THR A 302 -12.85 6.42 4.13
N ALA A 303 -13.15 6.64 5.41
CA ALA A 303 -14.31 6.04 6.08
C ALA A 303 -15.63 6.54 5.45
N THR A 304 -15.77 7.84 5.19
CA THR A 304 -16.98 8.40 4.56
C THR A 304 -17.22 7.83 3.18
N LEU A 305 -16.17 7.70 2.38
CA LEU A 305 -16.23 7.05 1.08
C LEU A 305 -16.75 5.61 1.20
N GLY A 306 -16.20 4.82 2.13
CA GLY A 306 -16.68 3.46 2.40
C GLY A 306 -18.17 3.41 2.78
N GLY A 307 -18.62 4.34 3.63
CA GLY A 307 -20.02 4.46 4.02
C GLY A 307 -20.95 4.84 2.87
N MET A 308 -20.51 5.72 1.96
CA MET A 308 -21.29 6.12 0.78
C MET A 308 -21.47 4.96 -0.20
N PHE A 309 -20.41 4.17 -0.45
CA PHE A 309 -20.51 2.98 -1.30
C PHE A 309 -21.42 1.91 -0.68
N LEU A 310 -21.38 1.71 0.64
CA LEU A 310 -22.29 0.80 1.34
C LEU A 310 -23.76 1.19 1.12
N CYS A 311 -24.06 2.49 1.11
CA CYS A 311 -25.43 2.98 0.90
C CYS A 311 -25.97 2.73 -0.51
N GLY A 312 -25.14 2.45 -1.52
CA GLY A 312 -25.60 2.11 -2.87
C GLY A 312 -25.33 0.66 -3.28
N ALA A 313 -24.79 -0.16 -2.38
CA ALA A 313 -24.38 -1.52 -2.67
C ALA A 313 -25.57 -2.47 -2.84
N ASN A 314 -25.64 -3.17 -3.98
CA ASN A 314 -26.61 -4.24 -4.26
C ASN A 314 -25.98 -5.64 -4.33
N ASP A 315 -24.65 -5.72 -4.40
CA ASP A 315 -23.93 -6.98 -4.49
C ASP A 315 -23.39 -7.42 -3.12
N LEU A 316 -23.34 -8.74 -2.89
CA LEU A 316 -22.70 -9.31 -1.70
C LEU A 316 -21.24 -8.85 -1.53
N ILE A 317 -20.50 -8.71 -2.63
CA ILE A 317 -19.09 -8.28 -2.59
C ILE A 317 -18.99 -6.83 -2.12
N THR A 318 -19.77 -5.91 -2.69
CA THR A 318 -19.73 -4.50 -2.32
C THR A 318 -20.24 -4.30 -0.90
N ILE A 319 -21.28 -5.04 -0.49
CA ILE A 319 -21.80 -5.09 0.88
C ILE A 319 -20.74 -5.59 1.87
N PHE A 320 -19.78 -6.43 1.44
CA PHE A 320 -18.65 -6.83 2.27
C PHE A 320 -17.52 -5.79 2.26
N VAL A 321 -17.04 -5.40 1.08
CA VAL A 321 -15.84 -4.57 0.92
C VAL A 321 -16.03 -3.15 1.47
N ALA A 322 -17.19 -2.53 1.22
CA ALA A 322 -17.47 -1.17 1.66
C ALA A 322 -17.37 -0.99 3.19
N PRO A 323 -18.02 -1.82 4.03
CA PRO A 323 -17.87 -1.71 5.47
C PRO A 323 -16.54 -2.24 6.00
N GLU A 324 -15.84 -3.15 5.31
CA GLU A 324 -14.46 -3.48 5.71
C GLU A 324 -13.56 -2.24 5.56
N CYS A 325 -13.67 -1.52 4.44
CA CYS A 325 -12.94 -0.27 4.20
C CYS A 325 -13.25 0.77 5.29
N PHE A 326 -14.54 0.93 5.64
CA PHE A 326 -14.97 1.78 6.75
C PHE A 326 -14.32 1.35 8.07
N SER A 327 -14.46 0.07 8.43
CA SER A 327 -14.01 -0.46 9.72
C SER A 327 -12.50 -0.39 9.91
N LEU A 328 -11.71 -0.64 8.86
CA LEU A 328 -10.25 -0.50 8.90
C LEU A 328 -9.83 0.94 9.20
N CYS A 329 -10.53 1.92 8.65
CA CYS A 329 -10.30 3.33 8.98
C CYS A 329 -10.69 3.64 10.43
N SER A 330 -11.82 3.11 10.91
CA SER A 330 -12.23 3.23 12.32
C SER A 330 -11.21 2.61 13.29
N TYR A 331 -10.64 1.45 12.97
CA TYR A 331 -9.60 0.80 13.78
C TYR A 331 -8.32 1.62 13.86
N LEU A 332 -7.90 2.23 12.74
CA LEU A 332 -6.73 3.10 12.73
C LEU A 332 -6.99 4.39 13.51
N LEU A 333 -8.23 4.91 13.46
CA LEU A 333 -8.64 6.09 14.21
C LEU A 333 -8.69 5.84 15.72
N SER A 334 -9.12 4.65 16.16
CA SER A 334 -9.13 4.32 17.60
C SER A 334 -7.72 4.27 18.20
N GLY A 335 -6.73 3.94 17.36
CA GLY A 335 -5.31 3.82 17.72
C GLY A 335 -4.49 5.06 17.39
N TYR A 336 -5.15 6.20 17.17
CA TYR A 336 -4.50 7.41 16.70
C TYR A 336 -3.45 7.94 17.70
N THR A 337 -3.74 7.87 19.01
CA THR A 337 -2.77 8.17 20.07
C THR A 337 -1.82 7.01 20.34
N LYS A 338 -0.90 6.76 19.40
CA LYS A 338 0.07 5.62 19.42
C LYS A 338 0.88 5.48 20.73
N LYS A 339 1.04 6.57 21.48
CA LYS A 339 1.78 6.61 22.77
C LYS A 339 0.96 6.11 23.97
N ASP A 340 -0.36 6.14 23.88
CA ASP A 340 -1.25 5.77 24.98
C ASP A 340 -1.53 4.27 24.96
N VAL A 341 -1.14 3.58 26.04
CA VAL A 341 -1.38 2.13 26.20
C VAL A 341 -2.87 1.80 26.16
N ARG A 342 -3.73 2.67 26.73
CA ARG A 342 -5.18 2.47 26.76
C ARG A 342 -5.82 2.50 25.37
N SER A 343 -5.40 3.43 24.51
CA SER A 343 -5.86 3.53 23.12
C SER A 343 -5.38 2.32 22.30
N ASN A 344 -4.14 1.87 22.53
CA ASN A 344 -3.62 0.67 21.89
C ASN A 344 -4.36 -0.61 22.33
N GLU A 345 -4.71 -0.73 23.61
CA GLU A 345 -5.52 -1.83 24.13
C GLU A 345 -6.92 -1.85 23.50
N ALA A 346 -7.61 -0.70 23.51
CA ALA A 346 -8.92 -0.54 22.87
C ALA A 346 -8.87 -0.88 21.37
N THR A 347 -7.86 -0.41 20.65
CA THR A 347 -7.69 -0.68 19.22
C THR A 347 -7.48 -2.15 18.94
N MET A 348 -6.66 -2.83 19.73
CA MET A 348 -6.43 -4.26 19.57
C MET A 348 -7.73 -5.04 19.81
N LYS A 349 -8.50 -4.70 20.86
CA LYS A 349 -9.82 -5.30 21.12
C LYS A 349 -10.79 -5.04 19.96
N TYR A 350 -10.83 -3.81 19.47
CA TYR A 350 -11.73 -3.42 18.39
C TYR A 350 -11.43 -4.17 17.09
N LEU A 351 -10.15 -4.20 16.68
CA LEU A 351 -9.68 -4.89 15.49
C LEU A 351 -9.93 -6.40 15.55
N LEU A 352 -9.63 -7.06 16.68
CA LEU A 352 -9.79 -8.51 16.82
C LEU A 352 -11.25 -8.93 16.77
N MET A 353 -12.10 -8.23 17.52
CA MET A 353 -13.52 -8.57 17.57
C MET A 353 -14.23 -8.17 16.26
N GLY A 354 -13.83 -7.05 15.67
CA GLY A 354 -14.26 -6.62 14.35
C GLY A 354 -13.89 -7.61 13.25
N GLY A 355 -12.63 -8.06 13.19
CA GLY A 355 -12.18 -9.09 12.25
C GLY A 355 -12.87 -10.44 12.44
N ALA A 356 -13.20 -10.82 13.68
CA ALA A 356 -14.00 -12.01 13.96
C ALA A 356 -15.43 -11.87 13.40
N SER A 357 -16.07 -10.71 13.57
CA SER A 357 -17.37 -10.40 12.97
C SER A 357 -17.35 -10.45 11.45
N SER A 358 -16.36 -9.82 10.81
CA SER A 358 -16.18 -9.87 9.36
C SER A 358 -16.01 -11.30 8.86
N SER A 359 -15.28 -12.14 9.61
CA SER A 359 -15.12 -13.56 9.27
C SER A 359 -16.43 -14.34 9.32
N ILE A 360 -17.27 -14.09 10.33
CA ILE A 360 -18.61 -14.69 10.46
C ILE A 360 -19.52 -14.21 9.33
N LEU A 361 -19.48 -12.91 9.00
CA LEU A 361 -20.26 -12.31 7.92
C LEU A 361 -19.92 -12.95 6.56
N VAL A 362 -18.63 -13.11 6.23
CA VAL A 362 -18.18 -13.74 4.98
C VAL A 362 -18.63 -15.20 4.91
N HIS A 363 -18.59 -15.94 6.02
CA HIS A 363 -19.13 -17.30 6.04
C HIS A 363 -20.62 -17.29 5.70
N GLY A 364 -21.41 -16.36 6.25
CA GLY A 364 -22.82 -16.21 5.89
C GLY A 364 -23.04 -15.92 4.40
N PHE A 365 -22.24 -15.02 3.81
CA PHE A 365 -22.30 -14.74 2.37
C PHE A 365 -21.86 -15.93 1.52
N SER A 366 -20.85 -16.68 1.93
CA SER A 366 -20.41 -17.90 1.24
C SER A 366 -21.52 -18.94 1.18
N TRP A 367 -22.31 -19.09 2.26
CA TRP A 367 -23.46 -19.99 2.27
C TRP A 367 -24.57 -19.50 1.34
N LEU A 368 -24.92 -18.20 1.35
CA LEU A 368 -25.91 -17.64 0.43
C LEU A 368 -25.49 -17.82 -1.04
N TYR A 369 -24.22 -17.52 -1.35
CA TYR A 369 -23.66 -17.67 -2.69
C TYR A 369 -23.76 -19.12 -3.19
N GLY A 370 -23.37 -20.09 -2.35
CA GLY A 370 -23.44 -21.51 -2.71
C GLY A 370 -24.87 -22.02 -2.90
N LEU A 371 -25.82 -21.56 -2.07
CA LEU A 371 -27.22 -21.97 -2.16
C LEU A 371 -27.96 -21.31 -3.34
N SER A 372 -27.52 -20.13 -3.75
CA SER A 372 -28.07 -19.40 -4.89
C SER A 372 -27.66 -19.96 -6.26
N GLY A 373 -26.67 -20.85 -6.32
CA GLY A 373 -26.12 -21.35 -7.59
C GLY A 373 -25.00 -20.49 -8.17
N GLY A 374 -24.44 -19.56 -7.40
CA GLY A 374 -23.29 -18.74 -7.79
C GLY A 374 -23.59 -17.29 -8.17
N GLU A 375 -24.79 -16.79 -7.86
CA GLU A 375 -25.16 -15.39 -8.07
C GLU A 375 -24.68 -14.47 -6.94
N ILE A 376 -24.37 -13.22 -7.28
CA ILE A 376 -23.74 -12.24 -6.38
C ILE A 376 -24.67 -11.05 -6.10
N GLU A 377 -25.54 -10.71 -7.05
CA GLU A 377 -26.53 -9.64 -6.93
C GLU A 377 -27.71 -10.09 -6.06
N LEU A 378 -28.16 -9.24 -5.13
CA LEU A 378 -29.23 -9.58 -4.18
C LEU A 378 -30.53 -10.05 -4.85
N GLN A 379 -30.93 -9.42 -5.96
CA GLN A 379 -32.16 -9.79 -6.67
C GLN A 379 -32.04 -11.16 -7.34
N GLU A 380 -30.90 -11.43 -7.98
CA GLU A 380 -30.61 -12.71 -8.60
C GLU A 380 -30.49 -13.82 -7.55
N ILE A 381 -29.95 -13.50 -6.37
CA ILE A 381 -29.87 -14.44 -5.25
C ILE A 381 -31.25 -14.91 -4.81
N VAL A 382 -32.20 -13.99 -4.67
CA VAL A 382 -33.59 -14.32 -4.33
C VAL A 382 -34.21 -15.21 -5.41
N ASN A 383 -34.00 -14.88 -6.69
CA ASN A 383 -34.51 -15.67 -7.80
C ASN A 383 -33.88 -17.07 -7.85
N GLY A 384 -32.57 -17.20 -7.61
CA GLY A 384 -31.84 -18.47 -7.53
C GLY A 384 -32.35 -19.37 -6.40
N LEU A 385 -32.65 -18.79 -5.23
CA LEU A 385 -33.25 -19.50 -4.10
C LEU A 385 -34.66 -20.03 -4.40
N ILE A 386 -35.48 -19.25 -5.10
CA ILE A 386 -36.83 -19.64 -5.51
C ILE A 386 -36.76 -20.77 -6.54
N ASN A 387 -35.90 -20.64 -7.55
CA ASN A 387 -35.75 -21.62 -8.63
C ASN A 387 -35.23 -22.97 -8.14
N THR A 388 -34.33 -22.97 -7.16
CA THR A 388 -33.79 -24.20 -6.56
C THR A 388 -34.72 -24.82 -5.51
N GLN A 389 -35.85 -24.18 -5.17
CA GLN A 389 -36.76 -24.56 -4.08
C GLN A 389 -36.07 -24.71 -2.71
N MET A 390 -34.88 -24.14 -2.54
CA MET A 390 -34.07 -24.30 -1.33
C MET A 390 -34.44 -23.32 -0.22
N TYR A 391 -35.45 -22.47 -0.40
CA TYR A 391 -35.86 -21.40 0.52
C TYR A 391 -36.12 -21.87 1.98
N ASN A 392 -36.55 -23.12 2.17
CA ASN A 392 -36.78 -23.73 3.49
C ASN A 392 -35.64 -24.66 3.95
N SER A 393 -34.50 -24.66 3.24
CA SER A 393 -33.35 -25.47 3.64
C SER A 393 -32.73 -24.92 4.94
N PRO A 394 -32.21 -25.79 5.82
CA PRO A 394 -31.52 -25.35 7.03
C PRO A 394 -30.27 -24.50 6.71
N GLY A 395 -29.70 -24.62 5.50
CA GLY A 395 -28.56 -23.84 5.05
C GLY A 395 -28.83 -22.34 5.00
N ILE A 396 -30.02 -21.92 4.56
CA ILE A 396 -30.40 -20.49 4.53
C ILE A 396 -30.54 -19.95 5.94
N SER A 397 -31.15 -20.72 6.85
CA SER A 397 -31.28 -20.32 8.25
C SER A 397 -29.90 -20.09 8.89
N ILE A 398 -28.94 -20.99 8.64
CA ILE A 398 -27.56 -20.84 9.10
C ILE A 398 -26.90 -19.59 8.49
N ALA A 399 -27.09 -19.37 7.19
CA ALA A 399 -26.55 -18.20 6.49
C ALA A 399 -27.08 -16.89 7.09
N LEU A 400 -28.40 -16.80 7.32
CA LEU A 400 -29.04 -15.63 7.93
C LEU A 400 -28.59 -15.41 9.38
N ILE A 401 -28.39 -16.48 10.16
CA ILE A 401 -27.83 -16.36 11.52
C ILE A 401 -26.42 -15.77 11.47
N PHE A 402 -25.55 -16.26 10.60
CA PHE A 402 -24.19 -15.71 10.47
C PHE A 402 -24.18 -14.26 9.98
N ILE A 403 -25.05 -13.90 9.04
CA ILE A 403 -25.16 -12.51 8.56
C ILE A 403 -25.68 -11.60 9.67
N THR A 404 -26.73 -12.01 10.39
CA THR A 404 -27.29 -11.21 11.50
C THR A 404 -26.34 -11.07 12.68
N VAL A 405 -25.57 -12.11 13.01
CA VAL A 405 -24.52 -12.05 14.04
C VAL A 405 -23.36 -11.15 13.57
N GLY A 406 -22.92 -11.29 12.32
CA GLY A 406 -21.85 -10.48 11.73
C GLY A 406 -22.21 -8.99 11.71
N ILE A 407 -23.37 -8.63 11.14
CA ILE A 407 -23.87 -7.25 11.13
C ILE A 407 -24.19 -6.76 12.54
N GLY A 408 -24.79 -7.62 13.37
CA GLY A 408 -25.10 -7.31 14.77
C GLY A 408 -23.85 -6.88 15.52
N PHE A 409 -22.74 -7.60 15.40
CA PHE A 409 -21.50 -7.20 16.05
C PHE A 409 -21.04 -5.78 15.67
N LYS A 410 -21.14 -5.38 14.40
CA LYS A 410 -20.79 -4.04 13.93
C LYS A 410 -21.76 -2.96 14.44
N LEU A 411 -23.04 -3.29 14.62
CA LEU A 411 -24.05 -2.41 15.20
C LEU A 411 -24.01 -2.35 16.74
N SER A 412 -23.34 -3.29 17.40
CA SER A 412 -23.28 -3.42 18.86
C SER A 412 -24.64 -3.46 19.62
N PRO A 413 -25.71 -4.14 19.13
CA PRO A 413 -26.87 -4.42 19.96
C PRO A 413 -26.50 -5.49 21.01
N ALA A 414 -27.23 -5.54 22.13
CA ALA A 414 -27.12 -6.66 23.06
C ALA A 414 -27.52 -7.97 22.35
N PRO A 415 -26.76 -9.09 22.49
CA PRO A 415 -25.64 -9.30 23.41
C PRO A 415 -24.26 -8.84 22.89
N SER A 416 -24.07 -8.54 21.62
CA SER A 416 -22.79 -8.29 20.93
C SER A 416 -22.09 -6.95 21.22
N HIS A 417 -22.36 -6.35 22.39
CA HIS A 417 -21.88 -5.01 22.78
C HIS A 417 -20.60 -5.02 23.62
N GLN A 418 -19.95 -6.17 23.79
CA GLN A 418 -18.80 -6.32 24.72
C GLN A 418 -17.63 -5.40 24.38
N TRP A 419 -17.46 -5.03 23.11
CA TRP A 419 -16.34 -4.21 22.66
C TRP A 419 -16.59 -2.71 22.84
N THR A 420 -17.84 -2.24 22.82
CA THR A 420 -18.14 -0.80 22.80
C THR A 420 -17.71 -0.05 24.05
N PRO A 421 -17.96 -0.49 25.31
CA PRO A 421 -17.54 0.29 26.47
C PRO A 421 -16.03 0.47 26.52
N ASP A 422 -15.26 -0.59 26.28
CA ASP A 422 -13.79 -0.55 26.30
C ASP A 422 -13.21 0.35 25.20
N VAL A 423 -13.78 0.30 24.00
CA VAL A 423 -13.30 1.09 22.85
C VAL A 423 -13.60 2.57 23.04
N TYR A 424 -14.82 2.91 23.46
CA TYR A 424 -15.19 4.30 23.72
C TYR A 424 -14.42 4.91 24.88
N GLU A 425 -14.05 4.10 25.89
CA GLU A 425 -13.27 4.59 27.02
C GLU A 425 -11.77 4.73 26.70
N GLY A 426 -11.25 3.89 25.81
CA GLY A 426 -9.84 3.92 25.39
C GLY A 426 -9.54 4.97 24.34
N VAL A 427 -10.53 5.37 23.53
CA VAL A 427 -10.41 6.46 22.56
C VAL A 427 -10.57 7.79 23.30
N ARG A 428 -9.44 8.47 23.55
CA ARG A 428 -9.40 9.79 24.22
C ARG A 428 -9.92 10.91 23.31
N PHE A 429 -10.09 10.63 22.02
CA PHE A 429 -10.79 11.49 21.06
C PHE A 429 -12.21 11.70 21.60
N VAL A 430 -12.59 12.96 21.84
CA VAL A 430 -13.84 13.44 22.46
C VAL A 430 -15.01 12.47 22.23
N ARG A 431 -15.81 12.23 23.28
CA ARG A 431 -17.08 11.47 23.32
C ARG A 431 -18.05 11.65 22.13
N GLU A 432 -17.77 12.55 21.20
CA GLU A 432 -18.61 13.03 20.09
C GLU A 432 -18.25 12.39 18.72
N ILE A 433 -17.02 11.89 18.55
CA ILE A 433 -16.55 11.30 17.27
C ILE A 433 -16.71 9.78 17.19
N PRO A 434 -16.47 8.97 18.24
CA PRO A 434 -16.91 7.59 18.22
C PRO A 434 -18.45 7.52 18.16
N THR A 435 -19.19 8.52 18.66
CA THR A 435 -20.63 8.63 18.38
C THR A 435 -20.92 8.98 16.92
N SER A 436 -20.24 9.92 16.25
CA SER A 436 -20.53 10.23 14.83
C SER A 436 -20.07 9.15 13.84
N LEU A 437 -18.95 8.46 14.12
CA LEU A 437 -18.53 7.27 13.36
C LEU A 437 -19.44 6.08 13.64
N SER A 438 -19.83 5.82 14.89
CA SER A 438 -20.81 4.77 15.21
C SER A 438 -22.21 5.10 14.68
N ILE A 439 -22.59 6.38 14.62
CA ILE A 439 -23.84 6.84 14.02
C ILE A 439 -23.80 6.65 12.49
N SER A 440 -22.67 6.95 11.82
CA SER A 440 -22.53 6.68 10.38
C SER A 440 -22.39 5.19 10.04
N GLU A 441 -21.74 4.38 10.89
CA GLU A 441 -21.78 2.91 10.86
C GLU A 441 -23.21 2.42 11.05
N MET A 442 -23.92 2.89 12.09
CA MET A 442 -25.31 2.52 12.34
C MET A 442 -26.21 2.84 11.16
N PHE A 443 -26.06 4.01 10.54
CA PHE A 443 -26.93 4.42 9.44
C PHE A 443 -26.64 3.68 8.12
N GLY A 444 -25.37 3.43 7.78
CA GLY A 444 -25.00 2.57 6.65
C GLY A 444 -25.42 1.10 6.85
N PHE A 445 -25.35 0.61 8.10
CA PHE A 445 -25.73 -0.76 8.47
C PHE A 445 -27.19 -0.96 8.83
N PHE A 446 -28.00 0.07 9.09
CA PHE A 446 -29.45 -0.09 9.25
C PHE A 446 -30.12 -0.41 7.92
N LYS A 447 -29.52 0.08 6.82
CA LYS A 447 -29.99 -0.18 5.48
C LYS A 447 -29.77 -1.64 5.06
N THR A 448 -28.62 -2.25 5.32
CA THR A 448 -28.31 -3.62 4.82
C THR A 448 -29.28 -4.70 5.31
N PRO A 449 -29.64 -4.80 6.60
CA PRO A 449 -30.70 -5.66 7.10
C PRO A 449 -32.08 -5.27 6.60
N TRP A 450 -32.37 -3.98 6.38
CA TRP A 450 -33.68 -3.53 5.92
C TRP A 450 -33.90 -3.82 4.42
N THR A 451 -32.89 -3.62 3.59
CA THR A 451 -32.86 -4.00 2.17
C THR A 451 -32.89 -5.51 2.03
N CYS A 452 -32.00 -6.26 2.71
CA CYS A 452 -32.05 -7.73 2.73
C CYS A 452 -33.40 -8.24 3.22
N ARG A 453 -33.95 -7.70 4.31
CA ARG A 453 -35.27 -8.11 4.83
C ARG A 453 -36.40 -7.77 3.86
N ARG A 454 -36.41 -6.58 3.24
CA ARG A 454 -37.46 -6.15 2.32
C ARG A 454 -37.44 -6.96 1.02
N GLU A 455 -36.26 -7.22 0.48
CA GLU A 455 -36.08 -7.98 -0.76
C GLU A 455 -36.26 -9.50 -0.54
N MET A 456 -35.90 -10.03 0.65
CA MET A 456 -36.15 -11.44 0.99
C MET A 456 -37.61 -11.73 1.41
N LEU A 457 -38.35 -10.75 1.96
CA LEU A 457 -39.73 -10.96 2.44
C LEU A 457 -40.81 -10.53 1.45
N SER A 458 -40.48 -9.74 0.42
CA SER A 458 -41.46 -9.30 -0.59
C SER A 458 -42.13 -10.42 -1.41
N PRO A 459 -41.52 -11.60 -1.66
CA PRO A 459 -42.20 -12.69 -2.36
C PRO A 459 -43.12 -13.53 -1.46
N LEU A 460 -42.99 -13.42 -0.14
CA LEU A 460 -43.70 -14.26 0.84
C LEU A 460 -44.87 -13.46 1.44
N GLY A 461 -46.08 -13.71 0.92
CA GLY A 461 -47.29 -12.97 1.29
C GLY A 461 -47.58 -12.89 2.81
N PRO A 462 -48.46 -11.97 3.23
CA PRO A 462 -48.59 -11.49 4.62
C PRO A 462 -48.95 -12.56 5.68
N ARG A 463 -49.33 -13.78 5.29
CA ARG A 463 -49.71 -14.86 6.23
C ARG A 463 -48.54 -15.69 6.79
N GLN A 464 -47.34 -15.64 6.20
CA GLN A 464 -46.18 -16.39 6.71
C GLN A 464 -45.28 -15.60 7.68
N ASN A 465 -45.45 -14.28 7.74
CA ASN A 465 -44.62 -13.40 8.57
C ASN A 465 -44.81 -13.56 10.09
N PHE A 466 -45.87 -14.27 10.54
CA PHE A 466 -46.19 -14.39 11.96
C PHE A 466 -45.59 -15.61 12.68
N TYR A 467 -44.98 -16.57 11.96
CA TYR A 467 -44.47 -17.82 12.56
C TYR A 467 -42.95 -17.92 12.66
N LEU A 468 -42.19 -16.98 12.07
CA LEU A 468 -40.72 -17.03 12.03
C LEU A 468 -40.02 -16.21 13.14
N PHE A 469 -40.77 -15.50 13.99
CA PHE A 469 -40.24 -14.76 15.13
C PHE A 469 -41.02 -15.06 16.41
N LYS A 470 -40.93 -16.32 16.85
CA LYS A 470 -41.19 -16.69 18.24
C LYS A 470 -40.08 -17.59 18.75
#